data_AF-A0A9Q7UD99-F1
#
_entry.id   AF-A0A9Q7UD99-F1
#
_cell.length_a   1.000
_cell.length_b   1.000
_cell.length_c   1.000
_cell.angle_alpha   90.00
_cell.angle_beta   90.00
_cell.angle_gamma   90.00
#
_symmetry.space_group_name_H-M   'P 1'
#
loop_
_entity.id
_entity.type
_entity.pdbx_description
1 polymer ?
#
loop_
_entity_poly.entity_id
_entity_poly.type
_entity_poly.pdbx_seq_one_letter_code
_entity_poly.pdbx_strand_id
1 'polypeptide(L)'
;MSVAASVLGYAGLGFITRCYALGLQKRNIFENLGGHAMLMTAFGGLGYYIHGLEGRQLELIAHKKEQILKNRERLAARSQSYNDEE
;
A
#
# COMPACT_ATOMS: atom_id res chain seq x y z
N MET A 1 6.90 -2.91 1.51
CA MET A 1 6.57 -4.19 2.17
C MET A 1 6.49 -5.29 1.12
N SER A 2 6.73 -6.55 1.47
CA SER A 2 6.57 -7.66 0.52
C SER A 2 5.09 -7.91 0.24
N VAL A 3 4.76 -8.40 -0.95
CA VAL A 3 3.39 -8.81 -1.32
C VAL A 3 2.85 -9.82 -0.31
N ALA A 4 3.68 -10.80 0.07
CA ALA A 4 3.31 -11.82 1.05
C ALA A 4 2.95 -11.22 2.41
N ALA A 5 3.70 -10.21 2.89
CA ALA A 5 3.37 -9.54 4.15
C ALA A 5 2.05 -8.78 4.07
N SER A 6 1.78 -8.08 2.97
CA SER A 6 0.49 -7.40 2.75
C SER A 6 -0.66 -8.40 2.69
N VAL A 7 -0.54 -9.46 1.90
CA VAL A 7 -1.58 -10.49 1.77
C VAL A 7 -1.86 -11.17 3.11
N LEU A 8 -0.81 -11.61 3.82
CA LEU A 8 -0.96 -12.27 5.13
C LEU A 8 -1.50 -11.32 6.20
N GLY A 9 -1.08 -10.06 6.21
CA GLY A 9 -1.58 -9.05 7.13
C GLY A 9 -3.08 -8.82 6.95
N TYR A 10 -3.52 -8.60 5.71
CA TYR A 10 -4.95 -8.43 5.43
C TYR A 10 -5.74 -9.73 5.62
N ALA A 11 -5.21 -10.90 5.24
CA ALA A 11 -5.88 -12.16 5.52
C ALA A 11 -6.08 -12.38 7.04
N GLY A 12 -5.08 -12.02 7.86
CA GLY A 12 -5.19 -12.00 9.32
C GLY A 12 -6.29 -11.06 9.82
N LEU A 13 -6.46 -9.89 9.22
CA LEU A 13 -7.60 -9.01 9.51
C LEU A 13 -8.93 -9.69 9.19
N GLY A 14 -9.05 -10.33 8.03
CA GLY A 14 -10.26 -11.08 7.66
C GLY A 14 -10.59 -12.21 8.65
N PHE A 15 -9.56 -12.92 9.14
CA PHE A 15 -9.72 -13.92 10.18
C PHE A 15 -10.26 -13.31 11.48
N ILE A 16 -9.64 -12.23 11.98
CA ILE A 16 -10.06 -11.55 13.20
C ILE A 16 -11.48 -11.00 13.05
N THR A 17 -11.83 -10.43 11.90
CA THR A 17 -13.20 -9.95 11.61
C THR A 17 -14.22 -11.08 11.72
N ARG A 18 -13.90 -12.27 11.21
CA ARG A 18 -14.79 -13.44 11.32
C ARG A 18 -14.93 -13.91 12.77
N CYS A 19 -13.82 -14.00 13.51
CA CYS A 19 -13.79 -14.35 14.92
C CYS A 19 -14.63 -13.37 15.76
N TYR A 20 -14.48 -12.06 15.49
CA TYR A 20 -15.24 -11.01 16.16
C TYR A 20 -16.75 -11.11 15.91
N ALA A 21 -17.15 -11.35 14.65
CA ALA A 21 -18.55 -11.54 14.30
C ALA A 21 -19.18 -12.75 15.02
N LEU A 22 -18.45 -13.87 15.15
CA LEU A 22 -18.90 -15.04 15.91
C LEU A 22 -19.00 -14.77 17.40
N GLY A 23 -18.04 -14.03 17.96
CA GLY A 23 -18.07 -13.59 19.36
C GLY A 23 -19.31 -12.75 19.67
N LEU A 24 -19.68 -11.80 18.79
CA LEU A 24 -20.92 -11.02 18.93
C LEU A 24 -22.18 -11.89 18.87
N GLN A 25 -22.17 -12.95 18.06
CA GLN A 25 -23.27 -13.91 17.98
C GLN A 25 -23.29 -14.91 19.16
N LYS A 26 -22.36 -14.80 20.13
CA LYS A 26 -22.16 -15.76 21.22
C LYS A 26 -21.97 -17.20 20.72
N ARG A 27 -21.38 -17.34 19.54
CA ARG A 27 -21.06 -18.61 18.88
C ARG A 27 -19.60 -18.98 19.13
N ASN A 28 -19.25 -20.25 18.91
CA ASN A 28 -17.86 -20.67 19.01
C ASN A 28 -17.03 -19.93 17.94
N ILE A 29 -15.88 -19.39 18.33
CA ILE A 29 -15.01 -18.58 17.48
C ILE A 29 -14.48 -19.38 16.28
N PHE A 30 -14.34 -20.71 16.41
CA PHE A 30 -13.90 -21.57 15.29
C PHE A 30 -15.06 -22.20 14.52
N GLU A 31 -16.29 -21.75 14.76
CA GLU A 31 -17.46 -22.28 14.08
C GLU A 31 -17.46 -21.90 12.58
N ASN A 32 -17.74 -22.88 11.73
CA ASN A 32 -17.71 -22.75 10.28
C ASN A 32 -16.35 -22.23 9.76
N LEU A 33 -15.37 -23.13 9.69
CA LEU A 33 -14.03 -22.86 9.16
C LEU A 33 -14.05 -22.39 7.69
N GLY A 34 -15.04 -22.81 6.90
CA GLY A 34 -15.23 -22.31 5.54
C GLY A 34 -15.49 -20.80 5.50
N GLY A 35 -16.25 -20.28 6.47
CA GLY A 35 -16.45 -18.85 6.64
C GLY A 35 -15.16 -18.09 6.99
N HIS A 36 -14.25 -18.70 7.77
CA HIS A 36 -12.95 -18.09 8.05
C HIS A 36 -12.09 -18.03 6.79
N ALA A 37 -12.00 -19.15 6.05
CA ALA A 37 -11.26 -19.20 4.79
C ALA A 37 -11.80 -18.17 3.79
N MET A 38 -13.12 -18.05 3.64
CA MET A 38 -13.74 -17.07 2.74
C MET A 38 -13.34 -15.62 3.10
N LEU A 39 -13.42 -15.25 4.37
CA LEU A 39 -13.10 -13.90 4.84
C LEU A 39 -11.59 -13.62 4.74
N MET A 40 -10.75 -14.60 5.09
CA MET A 40 -9.30 -14.51 4.90
C MET A 40 -8.92 -14.31 3.44
N THR A 41 -9.53 -15.05 2.51
CA THR A 41 -9.28 -14.92 1.07
C THR A 41 -9.77 -13.57 0.54
N ALA A 42 -10.97 -13.12 0.94
CA ALA A 42 -11.51 -11.83 0.52
C ALA A 42 -10.60 -10.66 0.94
N PHE A 43 -10.21 -10.62 2.22
CA PHE A 43 -9.32 -9.57 2.72
C PHE A 43 -7.90 -9.73 2.18
N GLY A 44 -7.35 -10.94 2.10
CA GLY A 44 -6.03 -11.19 1.50
C GLY A 44 -5.96 -10.71 0.05
N GLY A 45 -7.02 -10.94 -0.73
CA GLY A 45 -7.17 -10.41 -2.09
C GLY A 45 -7.22 -8.89 -2.13
N LEU A 46 -7.92 -8.25 -1.19
CA LEU A 46 -7.91 -6.80 -1.03
C LEU A 46 -6.49 -6.27 -0.72
N GLY A 47 -5.76 -6.95 0.16
CA GLY A 47 -4.37 -6.61 0.48
C GLY A 47 -3.42 -6.72 -0.72
N TYR A 48 -3.59 -7.75 -1.55
CA TYR A 48 -2.88 -7.87 -2.83
C TYR A 48 -3.18 -6.69 -3.76
N TYR A 49 -4.45 -6.34 -3.92
CA TYR A 49 -4.87 -5.23 -4.77
C TYR A 49 -4.29 -3.89 -4.31
N ILE A 50 -4.38 -3.58 -3.01
CA ILE A 50 -3.84 -2.35 -2.43
C ILE A 50 -2.32 -2.27 -2.60
N HIS A 51 -1.60 -3.37 -2.37
CA HIS A 51 -0.15 -3.43 -2.56
C HIS A 51 0.25 -3.09 -4.01
N GLY A 52 -0.51 -3.59 -4.99
CA GLY A 52 -0.30 -3.24 -6.40
C GLY A 52 -0.49 -1.75 -6.70
N LEU A 53 -1.44 -1.09 -6.02
CA LEU A 53 -1.65 0.36 -6.17
C LEU A 53 -0.50 1.18 -5.57
N GLU A 54 0.02 0.78 -4.41
CA GLU A 54 1.15 1.45 -3.76
C GLU A 54 2.40 1.47 -4.66
N GLY A 55 2.67 0.38 -5.38
CA GLY A 55 3.77 0.31 -6.33
C GLY A 55 3.70 1.41 -7.41
N ARG A 56 2.50 1.59 -8.00
CA ARG A 56 2.26 2.63 -9.02
C ARG A 56 2.39 4.05 -8.45
N GLN A 57 1.94 4.26 -7.22
CA GLN A 57 2.05 5.56 -6.55
C GLN A 57 3.50 5.91 -6.24
N LEU A 58 4.28 4.94 -5.75
CA LEU A 58 5.71 5.14 -5.46
C LEU A 58 6.50 5.47 -6.72
N GLU A 59 6.22 4.79 -7.84
CA GLU A 59 6.82 5.09 -9.14
C GLU A 59 6.50 6.53 -9.60
N LEU A 60 5.24 6.94 -9.50
CA LEU A 60 4.80 8.30 -9.83
C LEU A 60 5.50 9.36 -8.96
N ILE A 61 5.65 9.09 -7.66
CA ILE A 61 6.35 9.98 -6.74
C ILE A 61 7.84 10.06 -7.08
N ALA A 62 8.48 8.94 -7.42
CA ALA A 62 9.87 8.89 -7.82
C ALA A 62 10.11 9.72 -9.09
N HIS A 63 9.28 9.55 -10.10
CA HIS A 63 9.35 10.32 -11.34
C HIS A 63 9.15 11.82 -11.10
N LYS A 64 8.17 12.20 -10.26
CA LYS A 64 7.98 13.61 -9.89
C LYS A 64 9.17 14.20 -9.14
N LYS A 65 9.80 13.43 -8.24
CA LYS A 65 11.02 13.87 -7.55
C LYS A 65 12.16 14.13 -8.54
N GLU A 66 12.35 13.26 -9.52
CA GLU A 66 13.36 13.43 -10.56
C GLU A 66 13.11 14.70 -11.41
N GLN A 67 11.86 14.94 -11.81
CA GLN A 67 11.49 16.16 -12.53
C GLN A 67 11.78 17.44 -11.72
N ILE A 68 11.47 17.43 -10.42
CA ILE A 68 11.75 18.57 -9.54
C ILE A 68 13.25 18.83 -9.42
N LEU A 69 14.07 17.78 -9.32
CA LEU A 69 15.54 17.91 -9.28
C LEU A 69 16.10 18.50 -10.57
N LYS A 70 15.70 18.00 -11.74
CA LYS A 70 16.12 18.56 -13.04
C LYS A 70 15.73 20.03 -13.20
N ASN A 71 14.52 20.39 -12.76
CA ASN A 71 14.08 21.78 -12.78
C ASN A 71 14.92 22.67 -11.86
N ARG A 72 15.30 22.18 -10.68
CA ARG A 72 16.19 22.90 -9.76
C ARG A 72 17.59 23.10 -10.35
N GLU A 73 18.16 22.07 -10.96
CA GLU A 73 19.46 22.16 -11.65
C GLU A 73 19.41 23.19 -12.79
N ARG A 74 18.34 23.17 -13.60
CA ARG A 74 18.14 24.15 -14.68
C ARG A 74 18.03 25.58 -14.16
N LEU A 75 17.34 25.79 -13.05
CA LEU A 75 17.22 27.11 -12.43
C LEU A 75 18.57 27.59 -11.86
N ALA A 76 19.32 26.69 -11.21
CA ALA A 76 20.66 27.00 -10.68
C ALA A 76 21.64 27.36 -11.80
N ALA A 77 21.65 26.60 -12.90
CA ALA A 77 22.48 26.89 -14.07
C ALA A 77 22.11 28.25 -14.68
N ARG A 78 20.82 28.56 -14.79
CA ARG A 78 20.35 29.84 -15.31
C ARG A 78 20.73 31.03 -14.41
N SER A 79 20.65 30.87 -13.08
CA SER A 79 21.12 31.92 -12.16
C SER A 79 22.62 32.11 -12.21
N GLN A 80 23.40 31.05 -12.43
CA GLN A 80 24.85 31.14 -12.55
C GLN A 80 25.25 31.87 -13.83
N SER A 81 24.66 31.53 -14.98
CA SER A 81 24.92 32.25 -16.23
C SER A 81 24.57 33.74 -16.15
N TYR A 82 23.51 34.12 -15.41
CA TYR A 82 23.19 35.53 -15.20
C TYR A 82 24.26 36.26 -14.37
N ASN A 83 24.79 35.62 -13.32
CA ASN A 83 25.84 36.21 -12.48
C ASN A 83 27.21 36.28 -13.18
N ASP A 84 27.46 35.45 -14.19
CA ASP A 84 28.71 35.46 -14.97
C ASP A 84 28.70 36.55 -16.08
N GLU A 85 27.54 37.11 -16.43
CA GLU A 85 27.36 38.16 -17.44
C GLU A 85 27.36 39.61 -16.86
N GLU A 86 27.32 39.76 -15.53
CA GLU A 86 27.31 41.05 -14.80
C GLU A 86 28.70 41.41 -14.23
#